data_AF-A0A1J3HY79-F1
#
_entry.id   AF-A0A1J3HY79-F1
#
_cell.length_a   1.000
_cell.length_b   1.000
_cell.length_c   1.000
_cell.angle_alpha   90.00
_cell.angle_beta   90.00
_cell.angle_gamma   90.00
#
_symmetry.space_group_name_H-M   'P 1'
#
loop_
_entity.id
_entity.type
_entity.pdbx_description
1 polymer ?
#
loop_
_entity_poly.entity_id
_entity_poly.type
_entity_poly.pdbx_seq_one_letter_code
_entity_poly.pdbx_strand_id
1 'polypeptide(L)'
;LRTSIQPNQTEFFLFVSTKMMLQEMKVDQEPSDDIIFRSKLPDIFISNHLPLTDYIFEKFSIDGDSTTTCLIDSATGRAFTYADVQISSRRIAAGIHRLGIRHGDTVMILLRNSPEFVLSFLAVAYLGAVSTTANPFYTPSEIAKHAKASAAKMIITKPCYV
;
A
#
# COMPACT_ATOMS: atom_id res chain seq x y z
N LEU A 1 23.45 -39.47 -56.12
CA LEU A 1 24.67 -39.86 -55.36
C LEU A 1 25.01 -38.67 -54.47
N ARG A 2 24.48 -38.61 -53.24
CA ARG A 2 25.22 -38.84 -51.98
C ARG A 2 26.60 -38.18 -51.96
N THR A 3 26.77 -37.15 -51.11
CA THR A 3 27.66 -37.08 -49.92
C THR A 3 27.94 -35.60 -49.60
N SER A 4 27.40 -35.06 -48.50
CA SER A 4 28.07 -34.97 -47.18
C SER A 4 28.80 -33.63 -46.98
N ILE A 5 28.07 -32.61 -46.53
CA ILE A 5 28.63 -31.50 -45.77
C ILE A 5 27.86 -31.47 -44.46
N GLN A 6 28.57 -31.72 -43.36
CA GLN A 6 28.04 -31.77 -41.99
C GLN A 6 27.65 -30.36 -41.52
N PRO A 7 26.37 -30.07 -41.21
CA PRO A 7 25.99 -28.80 -40.62
C PRO A 7 26.01 -28.91 -39.10
N ASN A 8 27.19 -29.07 -38.50
CA ASN A 8 27.30 -29.22 -37.03
C ASN A 8 28.43 -28.39 -36.40
N GLN A 9 28.81 -27.28 -37.02
CA GLN A 9 29.82 -26.35 -36.46
C GLN A 9 29.31 -24.91 -36.32
N THR A 10 28.13 -24.57 -36.86
CA THR A 10 27.59 -23.20 -36.80
C THR A 10 26.72 -22.94 -35.55
N GLU A 11 26.02 -23.95 -35.04
CA GLU A 11 25.23 -23.80 -33.80
C GLU A 11 26.08 -23.75 -32.53
N PHE A 12 27.24 -24.41 -32.53
CA PHE A 12 28.16 -24.37 -31.38
C PHE A 12 28.78 -22.97 -31.21
N PHE A 13 28.99 -22.25 -32.33
CA PHE A 13 29.54 -20.90 -32.30
C PHE A 13 28.51 -19.85 -31.85
N LEU A 14 27.23 -20.01 -32.21
CA LEU A 14 26.17 -19.13 -31.72
C LEU A 14 25.86 -19.37 -30.23
N PHE A 15 25.90 -20.62 -29.76
CA PHE A 15 25.59 -20.94 -28.37
C PHE A 15 26.71 -20.54 -27.41
N VAL A 16 27.98 -20.60 -27.83
CA VAL A 16 29.12 -20.08 -27.04
C VAL A 16 29.09 -18.55 -27.00
N SER A 17 28.73 -17.88 -28.10
CA SER A 17 28.68 -16.41 -28.15
C SER A 17 27.59 -15.81 -27.24
N THR A 18 26.43 -16.48 -27.10
CA THR A 18 25.35 -16.01 -26.20
C THR A 18 25.63 -16.38 -24.73
N LYS A 19 26.32 -17.49 -24.46
CA LYS A 19 26.76 -17.84 -23.08
C LYS A 19 27.90 -16.96 -22.58
N MET A 20 28.72 -16.40 -23.47
CA MET A 20 29.77 -15.42 -23.11
C MET A 20 29.23 -13.99 -22.93
N MET A 21 28.00 -13.70 -23.40
CA MET A 21 27.31 -12.42 -23.14
C MET A 21 26.48 -12.41 -21.85
N LEU A 22 26.34 -13.55 -21.17
CA LEU A 22 25.79 -13.62 -19.81
C LEU A 22 26.92 -13.72 -18.77
N GLN A 23 28.06 -13.09 -19.08
CA GLN A 23 29.03 -12.73 -18.06
C GLN A 23 28.38 -11.66 -17.20
N GLU A 24 28.25 -11.97 -15.91
CA GLU A 24 27.74 -11.12 -14.84
C GLU A 24 27.82 -9.63 -15.20
N MET A 25 26.67 -8.96 -15.32
CA MET A 25 26.62 -7.52 -15.10
C MET A 25 26.94 -7.29 -13.62
N LYS A 26 28.23 -7.45 -13.27
CA LYS A 26 28.84 -6.65 -12.23
C LYS A 26 28.63 -5.24 -12.71
N VAL A 27 27.68 -4.57 -12.07
CA VAL A 27 27.67 -3.12 -12.03
C VAL A 27 29.03 -2.77 -11.45
N ASP A 28 29.97 -2.41 -12.31
CA ASP A 28 31.19 -1.75 -11.92
C ASP A 28 30.74 -0.45 -11.26
N GLN A 29 30.61 -0.51 -9.93
CA GLN A 29 30.47 0.69 -9.12
C GLN A 29 31.82 1.40 -9.21
N GLU A 30 31.92 2.33 -10.17
CA GLU A 30 32.76 3.52 -10.00
C GLU A 30 32.56 3.99 -8.55
N PRO A 31 33.61 4.15 -7.74
CA PRO A 31 33.46 4.54 -6.35
C PRO A 31 32.81 5.92 -6.33
N SER A 32 31.52 5.98 -6.05
CA SER A 32 30.87 7.25 -5.79
C SER A 32 31.43 7.76 -4.47
N ASP A 33 31.94 9.00 -4.48
CA ASP A 33 32.32 9.76 -3.28
C ASP A 33 31.05 10.14 -2.47
N ASP A 34 30.13 9.20 -2.29
CA ASP A 34 28.88 9.42 -1.59
C ASP A 34 29.12 9.29 -0.09
N ILE A 35 28.94 10.41 0.61
CA ILE A 35 28.91 10.42 2.06
C ILE A 35 27.56 9.87 2.52
N ILE A 36 27.51 8.57 2.83
CA ILE A 36 26.29 7.88 3.30
C ILE A 36 26.16 8.00 4.82
N PHE A 37 25.08 8.63 5.26
CA PHE A 37 24.70 8.66 6.68
C PHE A 37 23.71 7.52 6.99
N ARG A 38 23.93 6.83 8.12
CA ARG A 38 23.05 5.77 8.61
C ARG A 38 22.58 6.06 10.04
N SER A 39 21.44 5.46 10.41
CA SER A 39 20.95 5.50 11.79
C SER A 39 22.00 4.94 12.76
N LYS A 40 22.03 5.44 13.99
CA LYS A 40 22.85 4.88 15.07
C LYS A 40 22.23 3.63 15.70
N LEU A 41 20.94 3.39 15.44
CA LEU A 41 20.23 2.20 15.93
C LEU A 41 20.55 1.00 15.04
N PRO A 42 20.54 -0.23 15.60
CA PRO A 42 20.74 -1.43 14.80
C PRO A 42 19.60 -1.60 13.79
N ASP A 43 19.93 -2.26 12.68
CA ASP A 43 18.93 -2.67 11.70
C ASP A 43 17.95 -3.65 12.36
N ILE A 44 16.66 -3.40 12.14
CA ILE A 44 15.58 -4.27 12.60
C ILE A 44 14.98 -5.03 11.42
N PHE A 45 14.45 -6.22 11.68
CA PHE A 45 13.65 -6.93 10.70
C PHE A 45 12.32 -6.21 10.49
N ILE A 46 11.96 -5.94 9.23
CA ILE A 46 10.69 -5.31 8.85
C ILE A 46 9.94 -6.26 7.92
N SER A 47 8.75 -6.68 8.34
CA SER A 47 7.85 -7.58 7.59
C SER A 47 7.19 -6.85 6.41
N ASN A 48 7.96 -6.52 5.36
CA ASN A 48 7.50 -5.76 4.19
C ASN A 48 6.57 -6.54 3.23
N HIS A 49 6.39 -7.84 3.47
CA HIS A 49 5.53 -8.71 2.66
C HIS A 49 4.08 -8.74 3.15
N LEU A 50 3.81 -8.24 4.37
CA LEU A 50 2.47 -8.20 4.94
C LEU A 50 1.69 -6.98 4.42
N PRO A 51 0.37 -7.11 4.18
CA PRO A 51 -0.50 -5.96 4.02
C PRO A 51 -0.43 -5.05 5.25
N LEU A 52 -0.57 -3.74 5.03
CA LEU A 52 -0.49 -2.72 6.08
C LEU A 52 -1.39 -3.05 7.28
N THR A 53 -2.63 -3.47 7.02
CA THR A 53 -3.59 -3.81 8.08
C THR A 53 -3.13 -5.00 8.91
N ASP A 54 -2.56 -6.03 8.27
CA ASP A 54 -2.10 -7.22 8.97
C ASP A 54 -0.87 -6.89 9.80
N TYR A 55 0.08 -6.12 9.25
CA TYR A 55 1.24 -5.63 10.01
C TYR A 55 0.84 -4.79 11.23
N ILE A 56 -0.16 -3.90 11.08
CA ILE A 56 -0.66 -3.08 12.20
C ILE A 56 -1.28 -3.97 13.27
N PHE A 57 -2.09 -4.96 12.90
CA PHE A 57 -2.83 -5.80 13.86
C PHE A 57 -2.08 -7.07 14.32
N GLU A 58 -0.92 -7.38 13.73
CA GLU A 58 -0.12 -8.58 14.02
C GLU A 58 0.24 -8.66 15.51
N LYS A 59 0.87 -7.62 16.06
CA LYS A 59 1.33 -7.62 17.46
C LYS A 59 0.17 -7.63 18.46
N PHE A 60 -0.96 -7.02 18.11
CA PHE A 60 -2.14 -7.03 18.98
C PHE A 60 -2.82 -8.39 19.04
N SER A 61 -2.69 -9.20 17.99
CA SER A 61 -3.21 -10.57 17.98
C SER A 61 -2.37 -11.53 18.83
N ILE A 62 -1.10 -11.19 19.09
CA ILE A 62 -0.10 -12.05 19.74
C ILE A 62 0.05 -11.69 21.23
N ASP A 63 0.15 -10.40 21.55
CA ASP A 63 0.46 -9.91 22.91
C ASP A 63 -0.69 -9.14 23.58
N GLY A 64 -1.73 -8.77 22.81
CA GLY A 64 -2.68 -7.73 23.18
C GLY A 64 -4.03 -8.24 23.68
N ASP A 65 -4.42 -7.81 24.88
CA ASP A 65 -5.82 -7.81 25.28
C ASP A 65 -6.63 -7.01 24.25
N SER A 66 -7.40 -7.70 23.42
CA SER A 66 -8.21 -7.13 22.35
C SER A 66 -9.25 -6.10 22.86
N THR A 67 -9.47 -6.06 24.18
CA THR A 67 -10.33 -5.09 24.87
C THR A 67 -9.62 -3.77 25.18
N THR A 68 -8.31 -3.67 24.92
CA THR A 68 -7.56 -2.42 25.08
C THR A 68 -8.11 -1.34 24.17
N THR A 69 -8.27 -0.13 24.71
CA THR A 69 -8.77 1.02 23.95
C THR A 69 -7.75 1.45 22.89
N CYS A 70 -8.21 1.60 21.65
CA CYS A 70 -7.42 2.00 20.48
C CYS A 70 -7.71 3.45 20.07
N LEU A 71 -8.99 3.81 19.92
CA LEU A 71 -9.41 5.15 19.52
C LEU A 71 -10.33 5.75 20.58
N ILE A 72 -10.10 7.03 20.91
CA ILE A 72 -10.96 7.79 21.80
C ILE A 72 -11.35 9.08 21.08
N ASP A 73 -12.65 9.29 20.89
CA ASP A 73 -13.17 10.57 20.43
C ASP A 73 -13.32 11.50 21.63
N SER A 74 -12.47 12.52 21.71
CA SER A 74 -12.48 13.48 22.80
C SER A 74 -13.76 14.32 22.86
N ALA A 75 -14.46 14.51 21.74
CA ALA A 75 -15.66 15.34 21.72
C ALA A 75 -16.89 14.61 22.23
N THR A 76 -16.98 13.29 21.99
CA THR A 76 -18.16 12.48 22.38
C THR A 76 -17.88 11.55 23.55
N GLY A 77 -16.61 11.36 23.94
CA GLY A 77 -16.19 10.39 24.95
C GLY A 77 -16.27 8.94 24.48
N ARG A 78 -16.62 8.69 23.21
CA ARG A 78 -16.70 7.33 22.65
C ARG A 78 -15.31 6.73 22.53
N ALA A 79 -15.16 5.51 23.04
CA ALA A 79 -13.96 4.71 22.92
C ALA A 79 -14.22 3.50 22.02
N PHE A 80 -13.20 3.10 21.27
CA PHE A 80 -13.19 1.90 20.45
C PHE A 80 -11.99 1.06 20.86
N THR A 81 -12.23 -0.22 21.13
CA THR A 81 -11.16 -1.18 21.37
C THR A 81 -10.47 -1.57 20.06
N TYR A 82 -9.30 -2.21 20.14
CA TYR A 82 -8.65 -2.78 18.94
C TYR A 82 -9.57 -3.75 18.19
N ALA A 83 -10.33 -4.58 18.92
CA ALA A 83 -11.33 -5.47 18.33
C ALA A 83 -12.42 -4.68 17.59
N ASP A 84 -12.95 -3.62 18.20
CA ASP A 84 -13.99 -2.79 17.59
C ASP A 84 -13.51 -2.15 16.29
N VAL A 85 -12.27 -1.62 16.29
CA VAL A 85 -11.66 -1.01 15.11
C VAL A 85 -11.50 -2.04 14.00
N GLN A 86 -10.95 -3.22 14.32
CA GLN A 86 -10.72 -4.27 13.33
C GLN A 86 -12.04 -4.76 12.70
N ILE A 87 -13.04 -5.06 13.54
CA ILE A 87 -14.36 -5.54 13.09
C ILE A 87 -15.07 -4.45 12.29
N SER A 88 -15.09 -3.22 12.78
CA SER A 88 -15.77 -2.11 12.13
C SER A 88 -15.15 -1.78 10.78
N SER A 89 -13.82 -1.71 10.68
CA SER A 89 -13.12 -1.47 9.42
C SER A 89 -13.38 -2.58 8.39
N ARG A 90 -13.40 -3.85 8.79
CA ARG A 90 -13.75 -4.96 7.88
C ARG A 90 -15.21 -4.89 7.42
N ARG A 91 -16.14 -4.48 8.29
CA ARG A 91 -17.56 -4.28 7.92
C ARG A 91 -17.71 -3.12 6.92
N ILE A 92 -17.02 -2.01 7.16
CA ILE A 92 -17.00 -0.87 6.25
C ILE A 92 -16.39 -1.28 4.90
N ALA A 93 -15.27 -2.02 4.90
CA ALA A 93 -14.66 -2.56 3.70
C ALA A 93 -15.66 -3.38 2.87
N ALA A 94 -16.37 -4.31 3.51
CA ALA A 94 -17.41 -5.09 2.85
C ALA A 94 -18.55 -4.20 2.29
N GLY A 95 -18.91 -3.12 2.97
CA GLY A 95 -19.90 -2.14 2.49
C GLY A 95 -19.41 -1.38 1.25
N ILE A 96 -18.20 -0.84 1.30
CA ILE A 96 -17.57 -0.10 0.21
C ILE A 96 -17.37 -1.00 -1.02
N HIS A 97 -17.01 -2.27 -0.82
CA HIS A 97 -16.94 -3.25 -1.90
C HIS A 97 -18.30 -3.48 -2.57
N ARG A 98 -19.40 -3.54 -1.80
CA ARG A 98 -20.76 -3.66 -2.40
C ARG A 98 -21.15 -2.43 -3.21
N LEU A 99 -20.62 -1.25 -2.87
CA LEU A 99 -20.82 0.00 -3.62
C LEU A 99 -20.00 0.06 -4.92
N GLY A 100 -19.19 -0.96 -5.22
CA GLY A 100 -18.51 -1.12 -6.51
C GLY A 100 -17.02 -0.81 -6.49
N ILE A 101 -16.45 -0.41 -5.35
CA ILE A 101 -14.99 -0.22 -5.21
C ILE A 101 -14.28 -1.57 -5.25
N ARG A 102 -13.17 -1.62 -5.98
CA ARG A 102 -12.33 -2.81 -6.16
C ARG A 102 -10.87 -2.51 -5.78
N HIS A 103 -10.05 -3.55 -5.80
CA HIS A 103 -8.61 -3.43 -5.63
C HIS A 103 -8.02 -2.40 -6.63
N GLY A 104 -7.14 -1.53 -6.15
CA GLY A 104 -6.53 -0.46 -6.96
C GLY A 104 -7.39 0.78 -7.19
N ASP A 105 -8.68 0.76 -6.82
CA ASP A 105 -9.53 1.95 -6.94
C ASP A 105 -9.21 2.99 -5.89
N THR A 106 -9.35 4.27 -6.25
CA THR A 106 -9.12 5.38 -5.31
C THR A 106 -10.41 5.79 -4.59
N VAL A 107 -10.34 5.89 -3.26
CA VAL A 107 -11.39 6.43 -2.40
C VAL A 107 -10.87 7.68 -1.70
N MET A 108 -11.62 8.79 -1.84
CA MET A 108 -11.31 10.04 -1.14
C MET A 108 -11.99 10.09 0.23
N ILE A 109 -11.22 10.37 1.27
CA ILE A 109 -11.71 10.56 2.63
C ILE A 109 -11.63 12.06 2.94
N LEU A 110 -12.80 12.70 2.95
CA LEU A 110 -12.99 14.12 3.22
C LEU A 110 -13.61 14.29 4.61
N LEU A 111 -12.83 13.95 5.63
CA LEU A 111 -13.26 14.00 7.04
C LEU A 111 -12.22 14.74 7.88
N ARG A 112 -12.67 15.32 8.99
CA ARG A 112 -11.77 15.81 10.05
C ARG A 112 -11.21 14.62 10.84
N ASN A 113 -10.27 14.89 11.74
CA ASN A 113 -9.81 13.91 12.73
C ASN A 113 -11.00 13.38 13.53
N SER A 114 -11.41 12.16 13.23
CA SER A 114 -12.49 11.46 13.92
C SER A 114 -12.26 9.95 13.80
N PRO A 115 -12.91 9.11 14.64
CA PRO A 115 -12.81 7.66 14.51
C PRO A 115 -13.20 7.16 13.12
N GLU A 116 -14.22 7.77 12.50
CA GLU A 116 -14.68 7.41 11.16
C GLU A 116 -13.59 7.58 10.09
N PHE A 117 -12.69 8.55 10.25
CA PHE A 117 -11.55 8.72 9.36
C PHE A 117 -10.63 7.48 9.42
N VAL A 118 -10.23 7.06 10.63
CA VAL A 118 -9.35 5.89 10.82
C VAL A 118 -10.04 4.62 10.34
N LEU A 119 -11.31 4.44 10.70
CA LEU A 119 -12.09 3.28 10.30
C LEU A 119 -12.21 3.18 8.77
N SER A 120 -12.45 4.30 8.09
CA SER A 120 -12.54 4.38 6.62
C SER A 120 -11.19 4.13 5.95
N PHE A 121 -10.11 4.70 6.48
CA PHE A 121 -8.77 4.48 5.95
C PHE A 121 -8.37 3.01 6.01
N LEU A 122 -8.57 2.36 7.16
CA LEU A 122 -8.31 0.93 7.32
C LEU A 122 -9.24 0.08 6.46
N ALA A 123 -10.50 0.47 6.29
CA ALA A 123 -11.44 -0.24 5.42
C ALA A 123 -11.00 -0.23 3.96
N VAL A 124 -10.52 0.91 3.44
CA VAL A 124 -9.97 1.03 2.09
C VAL A 124 -8.71 0.18 1.95
N ALA A 125 -7.82 0.19 2.95
CA ALA A 125 -6.63 -0.64 2.98
C ALA A 125 -6.96 -2.15 2.97
N TYR A 126 -7.98 -2.59 3.72
CA TYR A 126 -8.45 -3.99 3.71
C TYR A 126 -8.94 -4.46 2.34
N LEU A 127 -9.46 -3.55 1.51
CA LEU A 127 -9.87 -3.88 0.13
C LEU A 127 -8.68 -3.92 -0.85
N GLY A 128 -7.50 -3.49 -0.43
CA GLY A 128 -6.39 -3.19 -1.32
C GLY A 128 -6.71 -2.04 -2.30
N ALA A 129 -7.63 -1.16 -1.90
CA ALA A 129 -7.92 0.09 -2.59
C ALA A 129 -6.96 1.19 -2.10
N VAL A 130 -6.90 2.30 -2.82
CA VAL A 130 -6.04 3.45 -2.49
C VAL A 130 -6.85 4.51 -1.76
N SER A 131 -6.38 4.97 -0.61
CA SER A 131 -6.99 6.09 0.11
C SER A 131 -6.28 7.39 -0.23
N THR A 132 -7.06 8.40 -0.64
CA THR A 132 -6.58 9.79 -0.70
C THR A 132 -7.31 10.61 0.35
N THR A 133 -6.60 11.48 1.05
CA THR A 133 -7.17 12.30 2.10
C THR A 133 -7.19 13.76 1.65
N ALA A 134 -8.21 14.49 2.05
CA ALA A 134 -8.31 15.93 1.80
C ALA A 134 -8.89 16.63 3.03
N ASN A 135 -8.49 17.88 3.22
CA ASN A 135 -9.02 18.69 4.30
C ASN A 135 -10.44 19.16 3.93
N PRO A 136 -11.46 18.90 4.76
CA PRO A 136 -12.83 19.36 4.49
C PRO A 136 -12.99 20.89 4.47
N PHE A 137 -11.99 21.66 4.96
CA PHE A 137 -11.99 23.12 4.89
C PHE A 137 -11.45 23.69 3.57
N TYR A 138 -11.08 22.84 2.62
CA TYR A 138 -10.74 23.30 1.27
C TYR A 138 -11.95 23.86 0.54
N THR A 139 -11.67 24.77 -0.40
CA THR A 139 -12.70 25.29 -1.27
C THR A 139 -13.25 24.17 -2.18
N PRO A 140 -14.52 24.26 -2.62
CA PRO A 140 -15.10 23.27 -3.52
C PRO A 140 -14.25 23.03 -4.79
N SER A 141 -13.64 24.09 -5.33
CA SER A 141 -12.76 24.02 -6.49
C SER A 141 -11.49 23.22 -6.24
N GLU A 142 -10.88 23.36 -5.05
CA GLU A 142 -9.70 22.59 -4.66
C GLU A 142 -10.04 21.12 -4.45
N ILE A 143 -11.17 20.83 -3.79
CA ILE A 143 -11.65 19.46 -3.57
C ILE A 143 -11.93 18.79 -4.92
N ALA A 144 -12.62 19.47 -5.84
CA ALA A 144 -12.91 18.95 -7.17
C ALA A 144 -11.62 18.70 -7.96
N LYS A 145 -10.64 19.61 -7.90
CA LYS A 145 -9.33 19.45 -8.54
C LYS A 145 -8.58 18.25 -7.97
N HIS A 146 -8.58 18.07 -6.65
CA HIS A 146 -7.94 16.94 -5.98
C HIS A 146 -8.61 15.63 -6.36
N ALA A 147 -9.95 15.55 -6.26
CA ALA A 147 -10.71 14.34 -6.58
C ALA A 147 -10.49 13.91 -8.04
N LYS A 148 -10.41 14.88 -8.96
CA LYS A 148 -10.10 14.63 -10.37
C LYS A 148 -8.66 14.15 -10.56
N ALA A 149 -7.70 14.78 -9.88
CA ALA A 149 -6.29 14.39 -9.98
C ALA A 149 -6.00 13.00 -9.41
N SER A 150 -6.73 12.58 -8.36
CA SER A 150 -6.59 11.26 -7.73
C SER A 150 -7.46 10.18 -8.37
N ALA A 151 -8.27 10.53 -9.38
CA ALA A 151 -9.27 9.64 -9.99
C ALA A 151 -10.18 8.95 -8.95
N ALA A 152 -10.60 9.69 -7.93
CA ALA A 152 -11.44 9.16 -6.85
C ALA A 152 -12.78 8.67 -7.40
N LYS A 153 -13.09 7.38 -7.17
CA LYS A 153 -14.36 6.75 -7.56
C LYS A 153 -15.46 6.93 -6.51
N MET A 154 -15.08 7.22 -5.27
CA MET A 154 -16.00 7.43 -4.16
C MET A 154 -15.41 8.45 -3.19
N ILE A 155 -16.27 9.27 -2.57
CA ILE A 155 -15.91 10.23 -1.52
C ILE A 155 -16.67 9.88 -0.25
N ILE A 156 -15.96 9.76 0.87
CA ILE A 156 -16.52 9.59 2.22
C ILE A 156 -16.45 10.96 2.91
N THR A 157 -17.60 11.51 3.30
CA THR A 157 -17.70 12.85 3.90
C THR A 157 -18.84 12.94 4.92
N LYS A 158 -18.92 14.05 5.65
CA LYS A 158 -20.06 14.39 6.52
C LYS A 158 -21.11 15.19 5.74
N PRO A 159 -22.41 15.10 6.10
CA PRO A 159 -23.48 15.83 5.41
C PRO A 159 -23.29 17.35 5.36
N CYS A 160 -22.60 17.94 6.34
CA CYS A 160 -22.37 19.39 6.38
C CYS A 160 -21.38 19.92 5.32
N TYR A 161 -20.75 19.03 4.55
CA TYR A 161 -19.77 19.39 3.51
C TYR A 161 -20.30 19.15 2.08
N VAL A 162 -21.59 18.79 1.93
CA VAL A 162 -22.24 18.45 0.65
C VAL A 162 -23.45 19.33 0.43
#